data_AF-A0A6C0P946-F1
#
_entry.id   AF-A0A6C0P946-F1
#
_cell.length_a   1.000
_cell.length_b   1.000
_cell.length_c   1.000
_cell.angle_alpha   90.00
_cell.angle_beta   90.00
_cell.angle_gamma   90.00
#
_symmetry.space_group_name_H-M   'P 1'
#
loop_
_entity.id
_entity.type
_entity.pdbx_description
1 polymer ?
#
loop_
_entity_poly.entity_id
_entity_poly.type
_entity_poly.pdbx_seq_one_letter_code
_entity_poly.pdbx_strand_id
1 'polypeptide(L)'
;MNILNNYRNQRYARKELIIIINKDSINAKEWRRKAAGYPHVTIYQVPERISLGQCLNCGICRAKYPLITKFDHDDFYSPYYLREQVNALRRTRSPVAGKHACLVYLAASKKLIIRSPRERNRFVGFIQGGTLLFRKRVTRNVRFSDISLGEDVKFLRDCTRKGYSIYATSPYNYVYVRRKDKRTHTWRVPDRRFLAGSRPVAVTEHFRRLAVRKY
;
A
#
# COMPACT_ATOMS: atom_id res chain seq x y z
N MET A 1 1.73 -1.86 17.06
CA MET A 1 2.54 -1.50 15.87
C MET A 1 1.60 -1.23 14.71
N ASN A 2 1.83 -0.17 13.93
CA ASN A 2 0.83 0.33 12.96
C ASN A 2 0.39 -0.74 11.94
N ILE A 3 1.33 -1.51 11.40
CA ILE A 3 1.03 -2.56 10.41
C ILE A 3 0.16 -3.71 10.95
N LEU A 4 0.42 -4.21 12.15
CA LEU A 4 -0.37 -5.29 12.75
C LEU A 4 -1.80 -4.83 13.07
N ASN A 5 -1.95 -3.58 13.50
CA ASN A 5 -3.27 -2.97 13.72
C ASN A 5 -4.02 -2.75 12.40
N ASN A 6 -3.34 -2.26 11.35
CA ASN A 6 -3.89 -2.14 10.00
C ASN A 6 -4.32 -3.49 9.43
N TYR A 7 -3.61 -4.58 9.74
CA TYR A 7 -4.01 -5.92 9.32
C TYR A 7 -5.23 -6.42 10.10
N ARG A 8 -5.17 -6.37 11.43
CA ARG A 8 -6.25 -6.86 12.32
C ARG A 8 -7.57 -6.16 12.06
N ASN A 9 -7.55 -4.86 11.78
CA ASN A 9 -8.77 -4.06 11.62
C ASN A 9 -9.52 -4.32 10.30
N GLN A 10 -8.92 -5.01 9.31
CA GLN A 10 -9.56 -5.22 8.01
C GLN A 10 -10.79 -6.13 8.14
N ARG A 11 -11.95 -5.64 7.68
CA ARG A 11 -13.20 -6.39 7.55
C ARG A 11 -13.20 -7.24 6.28
N TYR A 12 -12.20 -8.11 6.20
CA TYR A 12 -12.03 -9.11 5.15
C TYR A 12 -11.51 -10.38 5.83
N ALA A 13 -12.34 -11.43 5.88
CA ALA A 13 -12.11 -12.56 6.78
C ALA A 13 -10.90 -13.42 6.38
N ARG A 14 -10.87 -13.87 5.13
CA ARG A 14 -9.82 -14.75 4.60
C ARG A 14 -8.62 -13.93 4.14
N LYS A 15 -7.62 -13.78 5.01
CA LYS A 15 -6.39 -13.05 4.75
C LYS A 15 -5.25 -13.63 5.59
N GLU A 16 -4.02 -13.35 5.14
CA GLU A 16 -2.79 -13.57 5.89
C GLU A 16 -1.89 -12.34 5.74
N LEU A 17 -0.92 -12.17 6.63
CA LEU A 17 0.08 -11.12 6.55
C LEU A 17 1.47 -11.75 6.55
N ILE A 18 2.23 -11.45 5.51
CA ILE A 18 3.64 -11.84 5.40
C ILE A 18 4.47 -10.58 5.54
N ILE A 19 5.32 -10.53 6.57
CA ILE A 19 6.27 -9.42 6.80
C ILE A 19 7.66 -9.93 6.45
N ILE A 20 8.31 -9.24 5.51
CA ILE A 20 9.71 -9.45 5.18
C ILE A 20 10.50 -8.29 5.80
N ILE A 21 11.36 -8.62 6.76
CA ILE A 21 12.29 -7.69 7.38
C ILE A 21 13.57 -7.72 6.55
N ASN A 22 13.93 -6.58 5.96
CA ASN A 22 15.12 -6.45 5.11
C ASN A 22 16.18 -5.53 5.74
N LYS A 23 16.27 -5.54 7.07
CA LYS A 23 17.23 -4.74 7.82
C LYS A 23 17.89 -5.63 8.87
N ASP A 24 19.22 -5.72 8.84
CA ASP A 24 19.94 -6.73 9.63
C ASP A 24 19.88 -6.41 11.14
N SER A 25 19.83 -5.12 11.48
CA SER A 25 19.69 -4.65 12.86
C SER A 25 18.32 -4.91 13.50
N ILE A 26 17.29 -5.30 12.74
CA ILE A 26 15.97 -5.58 13.30
C ILE A 26 15.94 -7.01 13.85
N ASN A 27 15.57 -7.17 15.12
CA ASN A 27 15.45 -8.48 15.74
C ASN A 27 14.17 -9.22 15.30
N ALA A 28 14.28 -10.18 14.39
CA ALA A 28 13.13 -10.97 13.94
C ALA A 28 12.46 -11.81 15.05
N LYS A 29 13.18 -12.22 16.11
CA LYS A 29 12.57 -12.95 17.23
C LYS A 29 11.59 -12.05 17.99
N GLU A 30 11.91 -10.78 18.17
CA GLU A 30 10.99 -9.81 18.77
C GLU A 30 9.73 -9.62 17.92
N TRP A 31 9.90 -9.51 16.60
CA TRP A 31 8.75 -9.39 15.69
C TRP A 31 7.87 -10.63 15.69
N ARG A 32 8.45 -11.83 15.78
CA ARG A 32 7.69 -13.08 15.94
C ARG A 32 6.89 -13.10 17.24
N ARG A 33 7.50 -12.67 18.36
CA ARG A 33 6.78 -12.53 19.65
C ARG A 33 5.60 -11.55 19.54
N LYS A 34 5.80 -10.39 18.92
CA LYS A 34 4.72 -9.40 18.69
C LYS A 34 3.62 -9.95 17.78
N ALA A 35 3.98 -10.77 16.79
CA ALA A 35 3.04 -11.36 15.84
C ALA A 35 2.26 -12.56 16.40
N ALA A 36 2.72 -13.19 17.49
CA ALA A 36 2.10 -14.39 18.07
C ALA A 36 0.61 -14.19 18.45
N GLY A 37 0.22 -12.96 18.82
CA GLY A 37 -1.17 -12.62 19.13
C GLY A 37 -2.07 -12.35 17.90
N TYR A 38 -1.56 -12.55 16.67
CA TYR A 38 -2.28 -12.24 15.44
C TYR A 38 -2.42 -13.49 14.55
N PRO A 39 -3.64 -13.84 14.12
CA PRO A 39 -3.86 -15.00 13.28
C PRO A 39 -3.27 -14.80 11.89
N HIS A 40 -2.62 -15.85 11.37
CA HIS A 40 -2.08 -15.92 10.01
C HIS A 40 -1.06 -14.80 9.70
N VAL A 41 -0.22 -14.43 10.68
CA VAL A 41 0.91 -13.54 10.47
C VAL A 41 2.21 -14.36 10.45
N THR A 42 3.05 -14.11 9.46
CA THR A 42 4.35 -14.79 9.34
C THR A 42 5.46 -13.76 9.12
N ILE A 43 6.57 -13.96 9.84
CA ILE A 43 7.73 -13.06 9.82
C ILE A 43 8.92 -13.79 9.21
N TYR A 44 9.50 -13.20 8.17
CA TYR A 44 10.77 -13.59 7.59
C TYR A 44 11.76 -12.45 7.72
N GLN A 45 13.05 -12.78 7.81
CA GLN A 45 14.13 -11.82 7.71
C GLN A 45 15.03 -12.26 6.57
N VAL A 46 15.47 -11.29 5.77
CA VAL A 46 16.42 -11.46 4.69
C VAL A 46 17.58 -10.48 4.89
N PRO A 47 18.77 -10.76 4.33
CA PRO A 47 19.90 -9.83 4.40
C PRO A 47 19.56 -8.45 3.84
N GLU A 48 20.12 -7.39 4.42
CA GLU A 48 19.85 -5.99 4.02
C GLU A 48 20.22 -5.66 2.57
N ARG A 49 21.15 -6.42 1.98
CA ARG A 49 21.50 -6.33 0.54
C ARG A 49 20.36 -6.71 -0.41
N ILE A 50 19.33 -7.42 0.07
CA ILE A 50 18.20 -7.83 -0.77
C ILE A 50 17.29 -6.64 -1.01
N SER A 51 17.06 -6.32 -2.30
CA SER A 51 16.22 -5.17 -2.67
C SER A 51 14.77 -5.32 -2.21
N LEU A 52 14.07 -4.19 -2.09
CA LEU A 52 12.64 -4.20 -1.77
C LEU A 52 11.83 -5.00 -2.80
N GLY A 53 12.14 -4.87 -4.09
CA GLY A 53 11.48 -5.65 -5.14
C GLY A 53 11.66 -7.16 -4.94
N GLN A 54 12.87 -7.62 -4.59
CA GLN A 54 13.10 -9.03 -4.26
C GLN A 54 12.40 -9.46 -2.97
N CYS A 55 12.34 -8.59 -1.96
CA CYS A 55 11.56 -8.85 -0.74
C CYS A 55 10.07 -9.05 -1.05
N LEU A 56 9.49 -8.21 -1.91
CA LEU A 56 8.10 -8.34 -2.35
C LEU A 56 7.88 -9.66 -3.11
N ASN A 57 8.76 -10.01 -4.04
CA ASN A 57 8.70 -11.30 -4.75
C ASN A 57 8.80 -12.49 -3.77
N CYS A 58 9.69 -12.43 -2.78
CA CYS A 58 9.86 -13.43 -1.74
C CYS A 58 8.57 -13.66 -0.93
N GLY A 59 7.88 -12.57 -0.55
CA GLY A 59 6.57 -12.62 0.10
C GLY A 59 5.48 -13.22 -0.81
N ILE A 60 5.45 -12.84 -2.08
CA ILE A 60 4.48 -13.37 -3.07
C ILE A 60 4.63 -14.87 -3.26
N CYS A 61 5.86 -15.39 -3.32
CA CYS A 61 6.11 -16.82 -3.46
C CYS A 61 5.52 -17.61 -2.29
N ARG A 62 5.54 -17.05 -1.08
CA ARG A 62 5.02 -17.67 0.16
C ARG A 62 3.52 -17.49 0.38
N ALA A 63 2.90 -16.52 -0.29
CA ALA A 63 1.47 -16.24 -0.14
C ALA A 63 0.62 -17.42 -0.61
N LYS A 64 -0.36 -17.83 0.19
CA LYS A 64 -1.29 -18.94 -0.07
C LYS A 64 -2.47 -18.50 -0.94
N TYR A 65 -2.87 -17.25 -0.82
CA TYR A 65 -4.08 -16.73 -1.46
C TYR A 65 -3.85 -16.19 -2.88
N PRO A 66 -4.89 -16.19 -3.73
CA PRO A 66 -4.77 -15.76 -5.14
C PRO A 66 -4.73 -14.25 -5.34
N LEU A 67 -4.91 -13.45 -4.29
CA LEU A 67 -4.82 -11.99 -4.33
C LEU A 67 -3.66 -11.54 -3.44
N ILE A 68 -2.84 -10.64 -3.96
CA ILE A 68 -1.71 -10.04 -3.27
C ILE A 68 -2.00 -8.57 -3.08
N THR A 69 -1.80 -8.08 -1.86
CA THR A 69 -1.86 -6.65 -1.53
C THR A 69 -0.57 -6.23 -0.85
N LYS A 70 -0.07 -5.04 -1.17
CA LYS A 70 1.00 -4.38 -0.42
C LYS A 70 0.38 -3.49 0.66
N PHE A 71 0.95 -3.51 1.86
CA PHE A 71 0.64 -2.57 2.93
C PHE A 71 1.94 -1.90 3.35
N ASP A 72 1.99 -0.58 3.28
CA ASP A 72 3.06 0.22 3.89
C ASP A 72 2.86 0.29 5.41
N HIS A 73 3.93 0.01 6.17
CA HIS A 73 3.92 0.02 7.61
C HIS A 73 3.63 1.40 8.25
N ASP A 74 3.84 2.49 7.50
CA ASP A 74 3.74 3.85 8.02
C ASP A 74 2.41 4.53 7.68
N ASP A 75 1.60 3.92 6.83
CA ASP A 75 0.33 4.47 6.37
C ASP A 75 -0.87 4.02 7.19
N PHE A 76 -2.01 4.68 6.96
CA PHE A 76 -3.27 4.28 7.55
C PHE A 76 -4.16 3.56 6.54
N TYR A 77 -4.67 2.39 6.93
CA TYR A 77 -5.64 1.61 6.17
C TYR A 77 -6.90 1.44 7.03
N SER A 78 -8.03 1.91 6.50
CA SER A 78 -9.30 1.77 7.21
C SER A 78 -9.78 0.30 7.22
N PRO A 79 -10.72 -0.06 8.09
CA PRO A 79 -11.34 -1.39 8.11
C PRO A 79 -11.98 -1.83 6.78
N TYR A 80 -12.32 -0.90 5.89
CA TYR A 80 -13.02 -1.16 4.63
C TYR A 80 -12.08 -1.19 3.41
N TYR A 81 -10.79 -0.96 3.62
CA TYR A 81 -9.80 -0.82 2.54
C TYR A 81 -9.73 -2.05 1.64
N LEU A 82 -9.51 -3.25 2.21
CA LEU A 82 -9.42 -4.47 1.41
C LEU A 82 -10.73 -4.77 0.66
N ARG A 83 -11.88 -4.57 1.33
CA ARG A 83 -13.20 -4.81 0.72
C ARG A 83 -13.41 -3.96 -0.52
N GLU A 84 -13.11 -2.67 -0.44
CA GLU A 84 -13.21 -1.74 -1.58
C GLU A 84 -12.35 -2.20 -2.76
N GLN A 85 -11.06 -2.50 -2.51
CA GLN A 85 -10.12 -2.86 -3.56
C GLN A 85 -10.48 -4.21 -4.23
N VAL A 86 -10.88 -5.21 -3.43
CA VAL A 86 -11.32 -6.51 -3.96
C VAL A 86 -12.60 -6.37 -4.78
N ASN A 87 -13.57 -5.58 -4.31
CA ASN A 87 -14.79 -5.30 -5.07
C ASN A 87 -14.48 -4.60 -6.40
N ALA A 88 -13.51 -3.69 -6.42
CA ALA A 88 -13.07 -3.05 -7.65
C ALA A 88 -12.48 -4.05 -8.67
N LEU A 89 -11.60 -4.97 -8.25
CA LEU A 89 -11.08 -6.04 -9.13
C LEU A 89 -12.20 -6.91 -9.71
N ARG A 90 -13.22 -7.22 -8.90
CA ARG A 90 -14.37 -8.04 -9.33
C ARG A 90 -15.22 -7.30 -10.35
N ARG A 91 -15.66 -6.09 -10.03
CA ARG A 91 -16.56 -5.28 -10.87
C ARG A 91 -15.93 -4.92 -12.21
N THR A 92 -14.65 -4.58 -12.21
CA THR A 92 -13.95 -4.08 -13.41
C THR A 92 -13.27 -5.17 -14.21
N ARG A 93 -13.20 -6.40 -13.66
CA ARG A 93 -12.40 -7.52 -14.16
C ARG A 93 -10.90 -7.22 -14.33
N SER A 94 -10.43 -6.06 -13.85
CA SER A 94 -9.03 -5.67 -13.88
C SER A 94 -8.18 -6.67 -13.08
N PRO A 95 -6.96 -7.02 -13.54
CA PRO A 95 -6.04 -7.85 -12.77
C PRO A 95 -5.30 -7.08 -11.66
N VAL A 96 -5.27 -5.74 -11.75
CA VAL A 96 -4.61 -4.84 -10.81
C VAL A 96 -5.56 -3.71 -10.40
N ALA A 97 -5.58 -3.37 -9.12
CA ALA A 97 -6.34 -2.27 -8.54
C ALA A 97 -5.52 -1.54 -7.47
N GLY A 98 -5.83 -0.26 -7.26
CA GLY A 98 -5.17 0.55 -6.26
C GLY A 98 -5.84 1.91 -6.08
N LYS A 99 -5.08 2.87 -5.57
CA LYS A 99 -5.52 4.26 -5.46
C LYS A 99 -4.54 5.15 -6.18
N HIS A 100 -5.01 5.87 -7.20
CA HIS A 100 -4.24 6.95 -7.81
C HIS A 100 -4.59 8.26 -7.10
N ALA A 101 -5.86 8.66 -7.15
CA ALA A 101 -6.40 9.61 -6.21
C ALA A 101 -6.32 9.01 -4.79
N CYS A 102 -5.74 9.73 -3.83
CA CYS A 102 -5.64 9.26 -2.45
C CYS A 102 -5.60 10.43 -1.46
N LEU A 103 -5.97 10.14 -0.21
CA LEU A 103 -5.77 11.07 0.90
C LEU A 103 -4.29 11.11 1.29
N VAL A 104 -3.78 12.31 1.53
CA VAL A 104 -2.44 12.57 2.06
C VAL A 104 -2.59 13.41 3.32
N TYR A 105 -2.00 12.95 4.42
CA TYR A 105 -1.96 13.70 5.68
C TYR A 105 -0.58 14.30 5.90
N LEU A 106 -0.50 15.63 5.89
CA LEU A 106 0.71 16.40 6.14
C LEU A 106 0.84 16.69 7.64
N ALA A 107 1.55 15.83 8.37
CA ALA A 107 1.58 15.87 9.84
C ALA A 107 2.20 17.16 10.41
N ALA A 108 3.08 17.83 9.66
CA ALA A 108 3.68 19.11 10.07
C ALA A 108 2.64 20.23 10.14
N SER A 109 1.71 20.28 9.19
CA SER A 109 0.70 21.33 9.09
C SER A 109 -0.71 20.88 9.48
N LYS A 110 -0.86 19.62 9.94
CA LYS A 110 -2.15 18.99 10.25
C LYS A 110 -3.15 19.05 9.09
N LYS A 111 -2.65 19.11 7.84
CA LYS A 111 -3.50 19.23 6.64
C LYS A 111 -3.82 17.87 6.06
N LEU A 112 -5.09 17.61 5.80
CA LEU A 112 -5.58 16.49 5.00
C LEU A 112 -5.96 17.00 3.62
N ILE A 113 -5.43 16.36 2.58
CA ILE A 113 -5.69 16.72 1.17
C ILE A 113 -6.01 15.46 0.36
N ILE A 114 -6.66 15.62 -0.78
CA ILE A 114 -6.76 14.58 -1.81
C ILE A 114 -5.81 14.94 -2.94
N ARG A 115 -4.83 14.06 -3.16
CA ARG A 115 -3.91 14.15 -4.30
C ARG A 115 -4.55 13.56 -5.54
N SER A 116 -4.28 14.16 -6.71
CA SER A 116 -4.78 13.72 -8.02
C SER A 116 -6.30 13.46 -8.03
N PRO A 117 -7.16 14.40 -7.59
CA PRO A 117 -8.58 14.14 -7.37
C PRO A 117 -9.36 13.66 -8.61
N ARG A 118 -8.86 13.97 -9.81
CA ARG A 118 -9.44 13.53 -11.10
C ARG A 118 -9.14 12.06 -11.45
N GLU A 119 -8.21 11.43 -10.71
CA GLU A 119 -7.72 10.06 -10.95
C GLU A 119 -8.41 9.03 -10.04
N ARG A 120 -9.72 9.20 -9.84
CA ARG A 120 -10.55 8.31 -9.01
C ARG A 120 -11.50 7.51 -9.88
N ASN A 121 -11.80 6.28 -9.48
CA ASN A 121 -12.82 5.43 -10.10
C ASN A 121 -12.67 5.25 -11.62
N ARG A 122 -11.44 5.06 -12.11
CA ARG A 122 -11.15 4.94 -13.54
C ARG A 122 -9.96 4.03 -13.80
N PHE A 123 -9.84 3.56 -15.04
CA PHE A 123 -8.62 2.92 -15.50
C PHE A 123 -7.49 3.97 -15.61
N VAL A 124 -6.30 3.58 -15.18
CA VAL A 124 -5.11 4.44 -15.05
C VAL A 124 -3.85 3.64 -15.41
N GLY A 125 -2.73 4.31 -15.68
CA GLY A 125 -1.41 3.66 -15.79
C GLY A 125 -0.62 3.62 -14.48
N PHE A 126 -1.12 4.27 -13.42
CA PHE A 126 -0.39 4.45 -12.17
C PHE A 126 -1.33 4.45 -10.96
N ILE A 127 -0.88 3.84 -9.87
CA ILE A 127 -1.49 3.85 -8.53
C ILE A 127 -0.37 3.95 -7.48
N GLN A 128 -0.68 4.43 -6.29
CA GLN A 128 0.30 4.55 -5.21
C GLN A 128 0.79 3.16 -4.78
N GLY A 129 2.10 3.04 -4.56
CA GLY A 129 2.78 1.79 -4.23
C GLY A 129 2.19 1.04 -3.05
N GLY A 130 2.00 1.73 -1.92
CA GLY A 130 1.36 1.18 -0.72
C GLY A 130 -0.10 0.73 -0.91
N THR A 131 -0.70 0.97 -2.09
CA THR A 131 -2.11 0.65 -2.35
C THR A 131 -2.31 -0.49 -3.34
N LEU A 132 -1.22 -1.11 -3.78
CA LEU A 132 -1.24 -2.14 -4.81
C LEU A 132 -2.02 -3.38 -4.35
N LEU A 133 -3.08 -3.74 -5.09
CA LEU A 133 -3.77 -5.03 -5.01
C LEU A 133 -3.79 -5.66 -6.39
N PHE A 134 -3.41 -6.93 -6.52
CA PHE A 134 -3.42 -7.62 -7.80
C PHE A 134 -3.65 -9.12 -7.66
N ARG A 135 -4.05 -9.76 -8.77
CA ARG A 135 -4.16 -11.22 -8.84
C ARG A 135 -2.77 -11.84 -8.88
N LYS A 136 -2.48 -12.79 -7.99
CA LYS A 136 -1.18 -13.47 -7.90
C LYS A 136 -0.69 -14.00 -9.26
N ARG A 137 -1.60 -14.48 -10.12
CA ARG A 137 -1.28 -14.95 -11.48
C ARG A 137 -0.56 -13.93 -12.38
N VAL A 138 -0.66 -12.62 -12.09
CA VAL A 138 0.10 -11.56 -12.79
C VAL A 138 1.61 -11.83 -12.70
N THR A 139 2.09 -12.43 -11.61
CA THR A 139 3.52 -12.70 -11.41
C THR A 139 4.10 -13.83 -12.25
N ARG A 140 3.26 -14.51 -13.04
CA ARG A 140 3.72 -15.39 -14.11
C ARG A 140 4.40 -14.61 -15.24
N ASN A 141 3.93 -13.38 -15.48
CA ASN A 141 4.40 -12.54 -16.59
C ASN A 141 5.11 -11.26 -16.15
N VAL A 142 4.81 -10.76 -14.94
CA VAL A 142 5.36 -9.50 -14.42
C VAL A 142 5.74 -9.64 -12.95
N ARG A 143 7.04 -9.54 -12.64
CA ARG A 143 7.57 -9.55 -11.27
C ARG A 143 8.14 -8.18 -10.90
N PHE A 144 8.30 -7.92 -9.61
CA PHE A 144 9.04 -6.74 -9.17
C PHE A 144 10.49 -6.87 -9.60
N SER A 145 11.07 -5.78 -10.08
CA SER A 145 12.49 -5.75 -10.47
C SER A 145 13.38 -5.65 -9.24
N ASP A 146 14.65 -6.05 -9.38
CA ASP A 146 15.64 -6.04 -8.31
C ASP A 146 16.15 -4.62 -8.02
N ILE A 147 15.26 -3.78 -7.50
CA ILE A 147 15.51 -2.38 -7.14
C ILE A 147 14.73 -2.03 -5.87
N SER A 148 15.24 -1.08 -5.11
CA SER A 148 14.60 -0.59 -3.88
C SER A 148 13.89 0.75 -4.04
N LEU A 149 14.08 1.44 -5.18
CA LEU A 149 13.45 2.72 -5.47
C LEU A 149 12.74 2.66 -6.81
N GLY A 150 11.41 2.82 -6.79
CA GLY A 150 10.58 2.82 -7.99
C GLY A 150 10.19 1.42 -8.48
N GLU A 151 10.34 0.40 -7.63
CA GLU A 151 9.94 -0.99 -7.87
C GLU A 151 8.46 -1.10 -8.22
N ASP A 152 7.58 -0.37 -7.52
CA ASP A 152 6.14 -0.34 -7.80
C ASP A 152 5.85 0.34 -9.14
N VAL A 153 6.56 1.44 -9.45
CA VAL A 153 6.38 2.17 -10.71
C VAL A 153 6.76 1.28 -11.89
N LYS A 154 7.89 0.57 -11.77
CA LYS A 154 8.34 -0.36 -12.80
C LYS A 154 7.38 -1.55 -12.94
N PHE A 155 6.90 -2.12 -11.84
CA PHE A 155 5.88 -3.18 -11.86
C PHE A 155 4.62 -2.76 -12.61
N LEU A 156 4.09 -1.55 -12.34
CA LEU A 156 2.90 -1.02 -13.02
C LEU A 156 3.12 -0.75 -14.52
N ARG A 157 4.30 -0.22 -14.87
CA ARG A 157 4.69 -0.04 -16.29
C ARG A 157 4.77 -1.38 -17.01
N ASP A 158 5.40 -2.38 -16.40
CA ASP A 158 5.53 -3.71 -16.98
C ASP A 158 4.16 -4.42 -17.07
N CYS A 159 3.27 -4.21 -16.11
CA CYS A 159 1.87 -4.63 -16.22
C CYS A 159 1.17 -4.02 -17.44
N THR A 160 1.29 -2.71 -17.62
CA THR A 160 0.69 -1.99 -18.75
C THR A 160 1.24 -2.50 -20.08
N ARG A 161 2.56 -2.71 -20.18
CA ARG A 161 3.23 -3.28 -21.38
C ARG A 161 2.76 -4.69 -21.71
N LYS A 162 2.39 -5.49 -20.70
CA LYS A 162 1.80 -6.83 -20.87
C LYS A 162 0.29 -6.82 -21.12
N GLY A 163 -0.32 -5.63 -21.30
CA GLY A 163 -1.75 -5.48 -21.57
C GLY A 163 -2.64 -5.63 -20.34
N TYR A 164 -2.07 -5.59 -19.13
CA TYR A 164 -2.86 -5.64 -17.91
C TYR A 164 -3.46 -4.27 -17.59
N SER A 165 -4.78 -4.19 -17.56
CA SER A 165 -5.48 -3.01 -17.08
C SER A 165 -5.19 -2.77 -15.59
N ILE A 166 -5.16 -1.50 -15.18
CA ILE A 166 -5.01 -1.09 -13.79
C ILE A 166 -6.16 -0.14 -13.47
N TYR A 167 -6.84 -0.38 -12.35
CA TYR A 167 -8.01 0.41 -11.94
C TYR A 167 -7.76 1.18 -10.64
N ALA A 168 -8.00 2.48 -10.65
CA ALA A 168 -7.96 3.33 -9.47
C ALA A 168 -9.34 3.38 -8.80
N THR A 169 -9.39 3.12 -7.49
CA THR A 169 -10.58 3.22 -6.65
C THR A 169 -10.82 4.65 -6.13
N SER A 170 -11.67 4.81 -5.13
CA SER A 170 -11.92 6.11 -4.52
C SER A 170 -10.69 6.60 -3.72
N PRO A 171 -10.59 7.91 -3.42
CA PRO A 171 -9.48 8.43 -2.63
C PRO A 171 -9.54 8.07 -1.13
N TYR A 172 -10.62 7.41 -0.68
CA TYR A 172 -10.89 7.12 0.72
C TYR A 172 -10.27 5.78 1.17
N ASN A 173 -10.44 5.45 2.45
CA ASN A 173 -10.04 4.19 3.09
C ASN A 173 -8.52 3.92 3.18
N TYR A 174 -7.69 4.79 2.61
CA TYR A 174 -6.23 4.80 2.73
C TYR A 174 -5.77 6.24 2.90
N VAL A 175 -4.76 6.45 3.75
CA VAL A 175 -4.13 7.76 3.92
C VAL A 175 -2.62 7.58 3.90
N TYR A 176 -1.97 8.26 2.96
CA TYR A 176 -0.52 8.39 2.94
C TYR A 176 -0.08 9.38 4.02
N VAL A 177 0.64 8.90 5.05
CA VAL A 177 0.99 9.70 6.22
C VAL A 177 2.38 10.30 6.07
N ARG A 178 2.43 11.61 5.77
CA ARG A 178 3.69 12.36 5.70
C ARG A 178 4.07 12.90 7.08
N ARG A 179 4.87 12.12 7.81
CA ARG A 179 5.46 12.47 9.11
C ARG A 179 6.29 13.77 9.05
N LYS A 180 6.43 14.43 10.22
CA LYS A 180 7.15 15.71 10.37
C LYS A 180 8.62 15.62 9.98
N ASP A 181 9.33 14.57 10.40
CA ASP A 181 10.73 14.37 9.99
C ASP A 181 10.81 13.76 8.60
N LYS A 182 11.22 14.58 7.64
CA LYS A 182 11.39 14.22 6.22
C LYS A 182 12.54 13.26 5.97
N ARG A 183 13.51 13.15 6.88
CA ARG A 183 14.66 12.23 6.78
C ARG A 183 14.24 10.77 6.94
N THR A 184 13.12 10.53 7.63
CA THR A 184 12.53 9.20 7.87
C THR A 184 11.66 8.69 6.71
N HIS A 185 11.51 9.46 5.63
CA HIS A 185 10.74 9.06 4.46
C HIS A 185 11.65 8.56 3.35
N THR A 186 11.24 7.46 2.72
CA THR A 186 11.78 7.00 1.44
C THR A 186 11.57 8.03 0.32
N TRP A 187 10.58 8.92 0.45
CA TRP A 187 10.30 10.01 -0.49
C TRP A 187 10.47 11.41 0.12
N ARG A 188 11.63 12.03 -0.14
CA ARG A 188 12.06 13.34 0.40
C ARG A 188 11.57 14.56 -0.38
N VAL A 189 10.43 14.43 -1.06
CA VAL A 189 9.86 15.53 -1.85
C VAL A 189 9.27 16.62 -0.94
N PRO A 190 9.42 17.93 -1.24
CA PRO A 190 8.79 19.00 -0.48
C PRO A 190 7.26 18.94 -0.48
N ASP A 191 6.62 19.34 0.63
CA ASP A 191 5.16 19.26 0.76
C ASP A 191 4.41 20.14 -0.24
N ARG A 192 5.02 21.24 -0.72
CA ARG A 192 4.47 22.08 -1.81
C ARG A 192 4.12 21.27 -3.06
N ARG A 193 4.90 20.22 -3.38
CA ARG A 193 4.64 19.36 -4.55
C ARG A 193 3.41 18.47 -4.33
N PHE A 194 3.03 18.21 -3.08
CA PHE A 194 1.79 17.51 -2.76
C PHE A 194 0.59 18.45 -2.79
N LEU A 195 0.77 19.76 -2.60
CA LEU A 195 -0.33 20.72 -2.64
C LEU A 195 -0.75 21.10 -4.06
N ALA A 196 0.20 21.17 -4.99
CA ALA A 196 -0.08 21.47 -6.39
C ALA A 196 -1.06 20.44 -7.00
N GLY A 197 -2.21 20.92 -7.50
CA GLY A 197 -3.26 20.09 -8.11
C GLY A 197 -4.05 19.22 -7.12
N SER A 198 -3.80 19.35 -5.81
CA SER A 198 -4.53 18.63 -4.77
C SER A 198 -5.72 19.43 -4.26
N ARG A 199 -6.75 18.72 -3.80
CA ARG A 199 -7.93 19.31 -3.19
C ARG A 199 -7.80 19.31 -1.66
N PRO A 200 -7.85 20.46 -0.98
CA PRO A 200 -7.93 20.50 0.48
C PRO A 200 -9.17 19.75 1.00
N VAL A 201 -9.02 19.06 2.13
CA VAL A 201 -10.13 18.38 2.82
C VAL A 201 -10.38 19.00 4.18
N ALA A 202 -9.34 19.11 5.01
CA ALA A 202 -9.45 19.67 6.36
C ALA A 202 -8.08 20.06 6.92
N VAL A 203 -8.08 20.93 7.93
CA VAL A 203 -7.00 21.05 8.92
C VAL A 203 -7.48 20.34 10.18
N THR A 204 -6.84 19.23 10.56
CA THR A 204 -7.32 18.36 11.65
C THR A 204 -6.23 17.43 12.15
N GLU A 205 -6.30 17.04 13.42
CA GLU A 205 -5.51 15.93 13.96
C GLU A 205 -6.22 14.56 13.77
N HIS A 206 -7.54 14.58 13.55
CA HIS A 206 -8.38 13.38 13.51
C HIS A 206 -8.68 12.89 12.09
N PHE A 207 -7.66 12.93 11.22
CA PHE A 207 -7.78 12.61 9.79
C PHE A 207 -8.38 11.22 9.49
N ARG A 208 -8.17 10.25 10.40
CA ARG A 208 -8.68 8.88 10.25
C ARG A 208 -10.20 8.84 10.11
N ARG A 209 -10.93 9.66 10.88
CA ARG A 209 -12.41 9.70 10.82
C ARG A 209 -12.91 10.18 9.46
N LEU A 210 -12.22 11.17 8.88
CA LEU A 210 -12.56 11.73 7.57
C LEU A 210 -12.24 10.78 6.41
N ALA A 211 -11.30 9.86 6.61
CA ALA A 211 -10.85 8.92 5.59
C ALA A 211 -11.76 7.70 5.40
N VAL A 212 -12.58 7.34 6.39
CA VAL A 212 -13.35 6.08 6.38
C VAL A 212 -14.61 6.20 5.52
N ARG A 213 -14.86 5.24 4.64
CA ARG A 213 -16.09 5.07 3.87
C ARG A 213 -16.54 3.60 3.87
N LYS A 214 -17.78 3.37 4.29
CA LYS A 214 -18.44 2.06 4.32
C LYS A 214 -19.08 1.83 2.94
N TYR A 215 -18.32 1.33 1.96
CA TYR A 215 -18.88 0.86 0.67
C TYR A 215 -19.29 -0.58 0.81
#